data_AF-A0A2T3N734-F1
#
_entry.id   AF-A0A2T3N734-F1
#
_cell.length_a   1.000
_cell.length_b   1.000
_cell.length_c   1.000
_cell.angle_alpha   90.00
_cell.angle_beta   90.00
_cell.angle_gamma   90.00
#
_symmetry.space_group_name_H-M   'P 1'
#
loop_
_entity.id
_entity.type
_entity.pdbx_description
1 polymer ?
#
loop_
_entity_poly.entity_id
_entity_poly.type
_entity_poly.pdbx_seq_one_letter_code
_entity_poly.pdbx_strand_id
1 'polypeptide(L)'
;MSFSDHLDNFIKQRDQQNQGRGQFQQRKQRVVVDPTNQSLAREAMAKAQEEASEQATIETKHHHQRINGRCMMDHEADALNKLEVEKKPANPDRIEYINQLRKSLKLKKRS
;
A
#
# COMPACT_ATOMS: atom_id res chain seq x y z
N MET A 1 41.12 -5.86 -3.28
CA MET A 1 40.81 -4.65 -2.49
C MET A 1 39.85 -5.06 -1.39
N SER A 2 40.27 -4.92 -0.14
CA SER A 2 39.46 -5.27 1.02
C SER A 2 38.39 -4.19 1.24
N PHE A 3 37.26 -4.56 1.82
CA PHE A 3 36.19 -3.61 2.17
C PHE A 3 36.70 -2.45 3.04
N SER A 4 37.67 -2.71 3.91
CA SER A 4 38.33 -1.69 4.73
C SER A 4 39.04 -0.62 3.89
N ASP A 5 39.70 -1.01 2.80
CA ASP A 5 40.37 -0.06 1.90
C ASP A 5 39.38 0.88 1.21
N HIS A 6 38.13 0.43 1.01
CA HIS A 6 37.09 1.23 0.38
C HIS A 6 36.52 2.29 1.34
N LEU A 7 36.34 1.92 2.63
CA LEU A 7 35.89 2.86 3.65
C LEU A 7 36.93 3.96 3.93
N ASP A 8 38.21 3.60 3.99
CA ASP A 8 39.28 4.58 4.21
C ASP A 8 39.40 5.57 3.05
N ASN A 9 39.20 5.11 1.81
CA ASN A 9 39.18 5.99 0.65
C ASN A 9 37.94 6.90 0.63
N PHE A 10 36.77 6.38 1.05
CA PHE A 10 35.55 7.18 1.17
C PHE A 10 35.68 8.30 2.20
N ILE A 11 36.25 8.01 3.37
CA ILE A 11 36.49 9.01 4.43
C ILE A 11 37.45 10.10 3.94
N LYS A 12 38.55 9.72 3.27
CA LYS A 12 39.52 10.67 2.71
C LYS A 12 38.91 11.60 1.65
N GLN A 13 38.04 11.09 0.79
CA GLN A 13 37.33 11.90 -0.21
C GLN A 13 36.37 12.90 0.44
N ARG A 14 35.65 12.46 1.49
CA ARG A 14 34.72 13.33 2.24
C ARG A 14 35.42 14.53 2.86
N ASP A 15 36.58 14.30 3.48
CA ASP A 15 37.31 15.36 4.18
C ASP A 15 37.97 16.34 3.20
N GLN A 16 38.43 15.87 2.03
CA GLN A 16 38.93 16.75 0.96
C GLN A 16 37.83 17.63 0.35
N GLN A 17 36.59 17.13 0.27
CA GLN A 17 35.46 17.91 -0.26
C GLN A 17 35.12 19.11 0.62
N ASN A 18 35.38 19.04 1.93
CA ASN A 18 35.10 20.11 2.89
C ASN A 18 36.21 21.17 3.00
N GLN A 19 37.44 20.89 2.55
CA GLN A 19 38.55 21.85 2.68
C GLN A 19 38.74 22.77 1.45
N GLY A 20 38.00 22.53 0.35
CA GLY A 20 38.27 23.17 -0.95
C GLY A 20 37.27 24.22 -1.45
N ARG A 21 36.30 24.71 -0.67
CA ARG A 21 35.32 25.71 -1.16
C ARG A 21 35.01 26.82 -0.16
N GLY A 22 36.02 27.66 0.09
CA GLY A 22 35.80 29.07 0.41
C GLY A 22 35.32 29.83 -0.82
N GLN A 23 34.14 29.49 -1.35
CA GLN A 23 33.46 30.37 -2.30
C GLN A 23 32.49 31.23 -1.51
N PHE A 24 32.71 32.54 -1.56
CA PHE A 24 31.74 33.57 -1.23
C PHE A 24 30.41 33.23 -1.91
N GLN A 25 29.52 32.55 -1.18
CA GLN A 25 28.14 32.40 -1.60
C GLN A 25 27.52 33.77 -1.45
N GLN A 26 27.45 34.53 -2.55
CA GLN A 26 26.48 35.60 -2.66
C GLN A 26 25.14 35.01 -2.21
N ARG A 27 24.59 35.58 -1.13
CA ARG A 27 23.24 35.26 -0.68
C ARG A 27 22.33 35.60 -1.84
N LYS A 28 22.00 34.60 -2.67
CA LYS A 28 20.92 34.69 -3.65
C LYS A 28 19.72 35.12 -2.84
N GLN A 29 19.26 36.36 -3.06
CA GLN A 29 17.98 36.80 -2.54
C GLN A 29 16.98 35.72 -2.94
N ARG A 30 16.27 35.16 -1.95
CA ARG A 30 15.21 34.19 -2.20
C ARG A 30 14.12 34.93 -2.96
N VAL A 31 14.19 34.90 -4.29
CA VAL A 31 13.07 35.25 -5.14
C VAL A 31 12.02 34.18 -4.85
N VAL A 32 10.84 34.60 -4.42
CA VAL A 32 9.69 33.71 -4.26
C VAL A 32 9.34 33.23 -5.67
N VAL A 33 9.80 32.03 -6.02
CA VAL A 33 9.47 31.37 -7.28
C VAL A 33 8.25 30.52 -6.99
N ASP A 34 7.19 30.71 -7.77
CA ASP A 34 5.99 29.88 -7.68
C ASP A 34 6.36 28.39 -7.80
N PRO A 35 5.73 27.51 -7.01
CA PRO A 35 6.07 26.10 -7.03
C PRO A 35 5.83 25.53 -8.43
N THR A 36 6.91 25.06 -9.04
CA THR A 36 6.86 24.27 -10.27
C THR A 36 5.99 23.02 -10.07
N ASN A 37 5.43 22.48 -11.16
CA ASN A 37 4.66 21.23 -11.11
C ASN A 37 5.44 20.07 -10.45
N GLN A 38 6.78 20.07 -10.57
CA GLN A 38 7.64 19.08 -9.93
C GLN A 38 7.76 19.28 -8.42
N SER A 39 7.89 20.52 -7.94
CA SER A 39 7.90 20.80 -6.50
C SER A 39 6.55 20.48 -5.86
N LEU A 40 5.45 20.80 -6.55
CA LEU A 40 4.10 20.51 -6.06
C LEU A 40 3.84 19.00 -5.98
N ALA A 41 4.31 18.22 -6.97
CA ALA A 41 4.23 16.76 -6.92
C ALA A 41 5.07 16.17 -5.77
N ARG A 42 6.25 16.72 -5.50
CA ARG A 42 7.10 16.26 -4.37
C ARG A 42 6.46 16.56 -3.02
N GLU A 43 5.88 17.75 -2.87
CA GLU A 43 5.17 18.15 -1.67
C GLU A 43 3.91 17.29 -1.45
N ALA A 44 3.14 17.03 -2.50
CA ALA A 44 1.98 16.14 -2.44
C ALA A 44 2.36 14.71 -2.02
N MET A 45 3.45 14.17 -2.55
CA MET A 45 3.95 12.85 -2.14
C MET A 45 4.42 12.82 -0.69
N ALA A 46 5.17 13.84 -0.26
CA ALA A 46 5.62 13.94 1.13
C ALA A 46 4.42 14.01 2.08
N LYS A 47 3.43 14.84 1.76
CA LYS A 47 2.20 14.95 2.54
C LYS A 47 1.42 13.64 2.61
N ALA A 48 1.26 12.96 1.47
CA ALA A 48 0.58 11.66 1.43
C ALA A 48 1.32 10.61 2.27
N GLN A 49 2.65 10.65 2.32
CA GLN A 49 3.44 9.76 3.16
C GLN A 49 3.25 10.06 4.66
N GLU A 50 3.22 11.33 5.04
CA GLU A 50 2.93 11.75 6.42
C GLU A 50 1.53 11.30 6.83
N GLU A 51 0.51 11.60 6.01
CA GLU A 51 -0.88 11.18 6.25
C GLU A 51 -1.01 9.65 6.37
N ALA A 52 -0.36 8.89 5.48
CA ALA A 52 -0.36 7.43 5.54
C ALA A 52 0.32 6.90 6.81
N SER A 53 1.38 7.56 7.27
CA SER A 53 2.06 7.19 8.51
C SER A 53 1.18 7.41 9.73
N GLU A 54 0.46 8.53 9.79
CA GLU A 54 -0.48 8.84 10.86
C GLU A 54 -1.63 7.83 10.87
N GLN A 55 -2.23 7.56 9.71
CA GLN A 55 -3.30 6.57 9.57
C GLN A 55 -2.85 5.17 10.01
N ALA A 56 -1.67 4.72 9.60
CA ALA A 56 -1.15 3.41 9.99
C ALA A 56 -1.02 3.27 11.52
N THR A 57 -0.61 4.34 12.23
CA THR A 57 -0.52 4.30 13.70
C THR A 57 -1.88 4.24 14.40
N ILE A 58 -2.92 4.75 13.74
CA ILE A 58 -4.30 4.72 14.24
C ILE A 58 -4.89 3.34 13.95
N GLU A 59 -4.87 2.93 12.68
CA GLU A 59 -5.43 1.66 12.19
C GLU A 59 -4.87 0.46 12.95
N THR A 60 -3.55 0.38 13.13
CA THR A 60 -2.92 -0.76 13.85
C THR A 60 -3.42 -0.97 15.28
N LYS A 61 -3.93 0.07 15.94
CA LYS A 61 -4.45 -0.02 17.32
C LYS A 61 -5.92 -0.42 17.38
N HIS A 62 -6.64 -0.32 16.27
CA HIS A 62 -8.04 -0.68 16.22
C HIS A 62 -8.24 -2.20 16.14
N HIS A 63 -9.47 -2.62 16.42
CA HIS A 63 -9.84 -4.01 16.24
C HIS A 63 -9.92 -4.36 14.75
N HIS A 64 -9.38 -5.52 14.39
CA HIS A 64 -9.42 -6.03 13.04
C HIS A 64 -10.06 -7.41 13.01
N GLN A 65 -10.88 -7.65 12.00
CA GLN A 65 -11.53 -8.92 11.73
C GLN A 65 -10.87 -9.62 10.54
N ARG A 66 -10.86 -10.95 10.56
CA ARG A 66 -10.37 -11.76 9.45
C ARG A 66 -11.52 -12.33 8.64
N ILE A 67 -11.66 -11.90 7.38
CA ILE A 67 -12.67 -12.38 6.45
C ILE A 67 -11.98 -12.89 5.20
N ASN A 68 -12.25 -14.14 4.80
CA ASN A 68 -11.64 -14.79 3.63
C ASN A 68 -10.10 -14.69 3.57
N GLY A 69 -9.44 -14.72 4.75
CA GLY A 69 -7.98 -14.63 4.88
C GLY A 69 -7.41 -13.21 4.83
N ARG A 70 -8.22 -12.18 4.61
CA ARG A 70 -7.82 -10.76 4.69
C ARG A 70 -8.07 -10.21 6.09
N CYS A 71 -7.17 -9.36 6.58
CA CYS A 71 -7.34 -8.61 7.83
C CYS A 71 -7.90 -7.24 7.47
N MET A 72 -9.08 -6.91 8.00
CA MET A 72 -9.81 -5.69 7.67
C MET A 72 -10.36 -5.06 8.94
N MET A 73 -10.63 -3.76 8.88
CA MET A 73 -11.24 -3.02 9.96
C MET A 73 -12.75 -3.24 9.98
N ASP A 74 -13.40 -3.00 11.13
CA ASP A 74 -14.85 -3.25 11.30
C ASP A 74 -15.70 -2.52 10.25
N HIS A 75 -15.36 -1.26 9.94
CA HIS A 75 -16.08 -0.46 8.95
C HIS A 75 -15.95 -0.99 7.52
N GLU A 76 -14.82 -1.61 7.17
CA GLU A 76 -14.58 -2.24 5.87
C GLU A 76 -15.35 -3.56 5.76
N ALA A 77 -15.37 -4.34 6.84
CA ALA A 77 -16.15 -5.57 6.93
C ALA A 77 -17.65 -5.27 6.75
N ASP A 78 -18.15 -4.23 7.41
CA ASP A 78 -19.55 -3.79 7.27
C ASP A 78 -19.86 -3.29 5.86
N ALA A 79 -18.92 -2.61 5.21
CA ALA A 79 -19.07 -2.17 3.83
C ALA A 79 -19.19 -3.38 2.88
N LEU A 80 -18.39 -4.43 3.08
CA LEU A 80 -18.48 -5.67 2.31
C LEU A 80 -19.81 -6.38 2.50
N ASN A 81 -20.31 -6.45 3.73
CA ASN A 81 -21.61 -7.06 4.02
C ASN A 81 -22.76 -6.30 3.34
N LYS A 82 -22.68 -4.96 3.27
CA LYS A 82 -23.66 -4.13 2.54
C LYS A 82 -23.56 -4.27 1.02
N LEU A 83 -22.38 -4.62 0.51
CA LEU A 83 -22.14 -4.88 -0.92
C LEU A 83 -22.54 -6.30 -1.33
N GLU A 84 -22.84 -7.20 -0.40
CA GLU A 84 -23.34 -8.53 -0.74
C GLU A 84 -24.70 -8.41 -1.45
N VAL A 85 -24.69 -8.64 -2.76
CA VAL A 85 -25.91 -8.71 -3.56
C VAL A 85 -26.70 -9.94 -3.11
N GLU A 86 -28.00 -9.74 -2.84
CA GLU A 86 -28.91 -10.83 -2.51
C GLU A 86 -28.79 -11.96 -3.54
N LYS A 87 -28.45 -13.16 -3.06
CA LYS A 87 -28.31 -14.33 -3.91
C LYS A 87 -29.67 -14.63 -4.52
N LYS A 88 -29.78 -14.50 -5.85
CA LYS A 88 -31.00 -14.89 -6.57
C LYS A 88 -31.35 -16.34 -6.20
N PRO A 89 -32.63 -16.64 -5.92
CA PRO A 89 -33.06 -18.00 -5.64
C PRO A 89 -32.69 -18.90 -6.84
N ALA A 90 -32.20 -20.09 -6.53
CA ALA A 90 -31.78 -21.03 -7.56
C ALA A 90 -33.00 -21.44 -8.43
N ASN A 91 -32.81 -21.40 -9.75
CA ASN A 91 -33.86 -21.75 -10.70
C ASN A 91 -34.34 -23.21 -10.46
N PRO A 92 -35.65 -23.46 -10.26
CA PRO A 92 -36.18 -24.79 -9.93
C PRO A 92 -35.90 -25.82 -11.02
N ASP A 93 -36.05 -25.47 -12.31
CA ASP A 93 -35.80 -26.38 -13.44
C ASP A 93 -34.33 -26.82 -13.47
N ARG A 94 -33.42 -25.90 -13.15
CA ARG A 94 -31.99 -26.20 -13.06
C ARG A 94 -31.69 -27.18 -11.91
N ILE A 95 -32.39 -27.06 -10.78
CA ILE A 95 -32.25 -27.97 -9.65
C ILE A 95 -32.77 -29.37 -10.02
N GLU A 96 -33.92 -29.45 -10.68
CA GLU A 96 -34.48 -30.72 -11.14
C GLU A 96 -33.54 -31.43 -12.11
N TYR A 97 -32.99 -30.70 -13.09
CA TYR A 97 -32.01 -31.24 -14.03
C TYR A 97 -30.74 -31.74 -13.33
N ILE A 98 -30.20 -30.99 -12.35
CA ILE A 98 -29.05 -31.42 -11.55
C ILE A 98 -29.38 -32.71 -10.78
N ASN A 99 -30.59 -32.83 -10.23
CA ASN A 99 -31.02 -34.03 -9.52
C ASN A 99 -31.18 -35.25 -10.45
N GLN A 100 -31.68 -35.04 -11.66
CA GLN A 100 -31.73 -36.08 -12.69
C GLN A 100 -30.33 -36.55 -13.09
N LEU A 101 -29.39 -35.62 -13.32
CA LEU A 101 -27.99 -35.94 -13.61
C LEU A 101 -27.30 -36.69 -12.47
N ARG A 102 -27.55 -36.30 -11.21
CA ARG A 102 -27.00 -37.03 -10.05
C ARG A 102 -27.50 -38.47 -9.99
N LYS A 103 -28.77 -38.71 -10.32
CA LYS A 103 -29.35 -40.05 -10.41
C LYS A 103 -28.74 -40.85 -11.55
N SER A 104 -28.63 -40.27 -12.75
CA SER A 104 -28.07 -40.97 -13.92
C SER A 104 -26.59 -41.33 -13.74
N LEU A 105 -25.82 -40.43 -13.12
CA LEU A 105 -24.39 -40.62 -12.84
C LEU A 105 -24.11 -41.42 -11.56
N LYS A 106 -25.16 -41.88 -10.84
CA LYS A 106 -25.06 -42.63 -9.58
C LYS A 106 -24.17 -41.94 -8.52
N LEU A 107 -24.21 -40.61 -8.48
CA LEU A 107 -23.42 -39.83 -7.52
C LEU A 107 -24.03 -39.97 -6.12
N LYS A 108 -23.23 -40.38 -5.14
CA LYS A 108 -23.64 -40.35 -3.72
C LYS A 108 -23.80 -38.90 -3.27
N LYS A 109 -24.83 -38.61 -2.46
CA LYS A 109 -24.94 -37.32 -1.77
C LYS A 109 -23.66 -37.09 -0.96
N ARG A 110 -23.00 -35.94 -1.15
CA ARG A 110 -21.97 -35.48 -0.21
C ARG A 110 -22.67 -35.19 1.12
N SER A 111 -22.24 -35.88 2.18
CA SER A 111 -22.62 -35.61 3.57
C SER A 111 -21.99 -34.32 4.04
#